data_AF-A0AAE0DKD6-F1
#
_entry.id   AF-A0AAE0DKD6-F1
#
_cell.length_a   1.000
_cell.length_b   1.000
_cell.length_c   1.000
_cell.angle_alpha   90.00
_cell.angle_beta   90.00
_cell.angle_gamma   90.00
#
_symmetry.space_group_name_H-M   'P 1'
#
loop_
_entity.id
_entity.type
_entity.pdbx_description
1 polymer ?
#
loop_
_entity_poly.entity_id
_entity_poly.type
_entity_poly.pdbx_seq_one_letter_code
_entity_poly.pdbx_strand_id
1 'polypeptide(L)'
;MDRIGRKQTMTLGFFLWGLLGFILGGALGPIQTVFPLFVVLYGIFNALGEMGLGVATFLTASESFPTPLRGLYIGFAAAVDKAGAVIGTQVFTPIQKSLEGDLESEDIKFRRYLEDNGYDTSELDGKSLVEQVKKTAFTLEPKS
;
A
#
# COMPACT_ATOMS: atom_id res chain seq x y z
N MET A 1 5.56 -2.42 -35.07
CA MET A 1 6.43 -1.80 -34.06
C MET A 1 7.34 -0.71 -34.63
N ASP A 2 7.34 -0.47 -35.95
CA ASP A 2 8.07 0.65 -36.59
C ASP A 2 7.25 1.93 -36.84
N ARG A 3 6.02 2.04 -36.30
CA ARG A 3 5.16 3.24 -36.47
C ARG A 3 4.74 3.95 -35.19
N ILE A 4 4.77 3.26 -34.05
CA ILE A 4 4.49 3.84 -32.73
C ILE A 4 5.83 3.88 -32.01
N GLY A 5 6.33 5.10 -31.80
CA GLY A 5 7.68 5.30 -31.28
C GLY A 5 7.88 4.60 -29.94
N ARG A 6 9.07 4.05 -29.73
CA ARG A 6 9.49 3.30 -28.52
C ARG A 6 9.12 3.99 -27.19
N LYS A 7 9.06 5.33 -27.18
CA LYS A 7 8.64 6.16 -26.04
C LYS A 7 7.13 6.16 -25.79
N GLN A 8 6.30 6.12 -26.84
CA GLN A 8 4.84 6.16 -26.72
C GLN A 8 4.28 4.88 -26.12
N THR A 9 4.85 3.72 -26.44
CA THR A 9 4.42 2.44 -25.84
C THR A 9 4.69 2.38 -24.34
N MET A 10 5.81 2.97 -23.89
CA MET A 10 6.17 3.07 -22.47
C MET A 10 5.22 4.01 -21.71
N THR A 11 4.96 5.20 -22.26
CA THR A 11 4.01 6.15 -21.64
C THR A 11 2.58 5.62 -21.64
N LEU A 12 2.14 4.92 -22.68
CA LEU A 12 0.81 4.30 -22.74
C LEU A 12 0.66 3.19 -21.70
N GLY A 13 1.69 2.37 -21.48
CA GLY A 13 1.71 1.34 -20.45
C GLY A 13 1.60 1.93 -19.04
N PHE A 14 2.32 3.01 -18.76
CA PHE A 14 2.21 3.76 -17.50
C PHE A 14 0.84 4.39 -17.31
N PHE A 15 0.25 4.95 -18.37
CA PHE A 15 -1.07 5.54 -18.33
C PHE A 15 -2.17 4.51 -18.06
N LEU A 16 -2.09 3.34 -18.72
CA LEU A 16 -2.98 2.20 -18.48
C LEU A 16 -2.82 1.63 -17.07
N TRP A 17 -1.60 1.56 -16.55
CA TRP A 17 -1.33 1.14 -15.17
C TRP A 17 -1.91 2.12 -14.15
N GLY A 18 -1.71 3.44 -14.34
CA GLY A 18 -2.30 4.47 -13.49
C GLY A 18 -3.83 4.48 -13.53
N LEU A 19 -4.42 4.24 -14.70
CA LEU A 19 -5.88 4.12 -14.86
C LEU A 19 -6.43 2.90 -14.12
N LEU A 20 -5.77 1.74 -14.24
CA LEU A 20 -6.12 0.54 -13.47
C LEU A 20 -5.99 0.78 -11.96
N GLY A 21 -4.94 1.46 -11.52
CA GLY A 21 -4.75 1.84 -10.11
C GLY A 21 -5.85 2.76 -9.59
N PHE A 22 -6.29 3.72 -10.40
CA PHE A 22 -7.40 4.61 -10.05
C PHE A 22 -8.73 3.86 -9.94
N ILE A 23 -9.01 2.93 -10.86
CA ILE A 23 -10.21 2.08 -10.83
C ILE A 23 -10.19 1.17 -9.59
N LEU A 24 -9.04 0.54 -9.30
CA LEU A 24 -8.86 -0.27 -8.10
C LEU A 24 -9.07 0.55 -6.83
N GLY A 25 -8.42 1.72 -6.71
CA GLY A 25 -8.53 2.60 -5.55
C GLY A 25 -9.94 3.17 -5.33
N GLY A 26 -10.63 3.57 -6.40
CA GLY A 26 -11.98 4.12 -6.33
C GLY A 26 -13.08 3.09 -6.06
N ALA A 27 -12.88 1.83 -6.51
CA ALA A 27 -13.83 0.74 -6.34
C ALA A 27 -13.36 -0.33 -5.33
N LEU A 28 -12.50 0.04 -4.37
CA LEU A 28 -12.00 -0.86 -3.32
C LEU A 28 -13.13 -1.56 -2.56
N GLY A 29 -14.23 -0.85 -2.26
CA GLY A 29 -15.38 -1.37 -1.51
C GLY A 29 -16.00 -2.64 -2.13
N PRO A 30 -16.52 -2.59 -3.37
CA PRO A 30 -17.11 -3.78 -4.00
C PRO A 30 -16.08 -4.87 -4.34
N ILE A 31 -14.82 -4.52 -4.63
CA ILE A 31 -13.81 -5.51 -5.03
C ILE A 31 -13.35 -6.37 -3.83
N GLN A 32 -13.31 -5.81 -2.61
CA GLN A 32 -12.96 -6.57 -1.41
C GLN A 32 -13.99 -7.65 -1.02
N THR A 33 -15.21 -7.59 -1.57
CA THR A 33 -16.24 -8.60 -1.29
C THR A 33 -15.91 -9.98 -1.86
N VAL A 34 -15.00 -10.06 -2.84
CA VAL A 34 -14.56 -11.32 -3.47
C VAL A 34 -13.03 -11.44 -3.36
N PHE A 35 -12.57 -12.02 -2.25
CA PHE A 35 -11.15 -12.22 -1.94
C PHE A 35 -10.30 -12.77 -3.10
N PRO A 36 -10.68 -13.87 -3.81
CA PRO A 36 -9.84 -14.38 -4.90
C PRO A 36 -9.78 -13.44 -6.12
N LEU A 37 -10.84 -12.66 -6.38
CA LEU A 37 -10.85 -11.70 -7.49
C LEU A 37 -9.91 -10.52 -7.22
N PHE A 38 -9.89 -10.04 -5.97
CA PHE A 38 -8.94 -9.02 -5.53
C PHE A 38 -7.50 -9.49 -5.70
N VAL A 39 -7.17 -10.73 -5.31
CA VAL A 39 -5.81 -11.28 -5.41
C VAL A 39 -5.34 -11.39 -6.87
N VAL A 40 -6.20 -11.89 -7.77
CA VAL A 40 -5.85 -12.02 -9.19
C VAL A 40 -5.66 -10.63 -9.83
N LEU A 41 -6.57 -9.69 -9.56
CA LEU A 41 -6.51 -8.35 -10.14
C LEU A 41 -5.32 -7.54 -9.58
N TYR A 42 -5.05 -7.67 -8.29
CA TYR A 42 -3.86 -7.11 -7.64
C TYR A 42 -2.57 -7.76 -8.16
N GLY A 43 -2.56 -9.08 -8.40
CA GLY A 43 -1.43 -9.79 -8.98
C GLY A 43 -1.11 -9.32 -10.41
N ILE A 44 -2.14 -9.12 -11.23
CA ILE A 44 -2.00 -8.54 -12.57
C ILE A 44 -1.51 -7.09 -12.48
N PHE A 45 -2.06 -6.30 -11.55
CA PHE A 45 -1.62 -4.92 -11.31
C PHE A 45 -0.14 -4.84 -10.90
N ASN A 46 0.31 -5.73 -10.02
CA ASN A 46 1.69 -5.81 -9.56
C ASN A 46 2.64 -6.27 -10.69
N ALA A 47 2.23 -7.28 -11.48
CA ALA A 47 2.99 -7.75 -12.63
C ALA A 47 3.15 -6.66 -13.72
N LEU A 48 2.10 -5.89 -13.98
CA LEU A 48 2.15 -4.75 -14.90
C LEU A 48 2.98 -3.58 -14.35
N GLY A 49 2.96 -3.37 -13.03
CA GLY A 49 3.76 -2.35 -12.35
C GLY A 49 5.26 -2.60 -12.47
N GLU A 50 5.71 -3.83 -12.27
CA GLU A 50 7.12 -4.22 -12.44
C GLU A 50 7.59 -4.12 -13.91
N MET A 51 6.70 -4.43 -14.87
CA MET A 51 6.99 -4.23 -16.30
C MET A 51 7.14 -2.75 -16.70
N GLY A 52 6.46 -1.82 -16.02
CA GLY A 52 6.48 -0.39 -16.32
C GLY A 52 7.50 0.41 -15.52
N LEU A 53 7.47 0.32 -14.19
CA LEU A 53 8.24 1.18 -13.29
C LEU A 53 9.69 0.73 -13.12
N GLY A 54 9.92 -0.58 -12.95
CA GLY A 54 11.23 -1.12 -12.58
C GLY A 54 12.26 -1.08 -13.72
N VAL A 55 11.93 -1.71 -14.85
CA VAL A 55 12.92 -1.92 -15.93
C VAL A 55 13.00 -0.74 -16.89
N ALA A 56 11.86 -0.15 -17.24
CA ALA A 56 11.76 0.91 -18.24
C ALA A 56 12.28 2.27 -17.76
N THR A 57 12.05 2.62 -16.49
CA THR A 57 12.57 3.86 -15.89
C THR A 57 14.09 3.80 -15.73
N PHE A 58 14.63 2.66 -15.30
CA PHE A 58 16.07 2.47 -15.14
C PHE A 58 16.83 2.52 -16.47
N LEU A 59 16.32 1.82 -17.49
CA LEU A 59 16.90 1.87 -18.84
C LEU A 59 16.86 3.29 -19.41
N THR A 60 15.72 3.97 -19.31
CA THR A 60 15.56 5.35 -19.81
C THR A 60 16.47 6.32 -19.06
N ALA A 61 16.65 6.16 -17.75
CA ALA A 61 17.59 6.97 -16.96
C ALA A 61 19.05 6.71 -17.36
N SER A 62 19.40 5.46 -17.69
CA SER A 62 20.75 5.13 -18.16
C SER A 62 21.03 5.68 -19.57
N GLU A 63 20.03 5.71 -20.46
CA GLU A 63 20.15 6.20 -21.83
C GLU A 63 20.14 7.74 -21.93
N SER A 64 19.48 8.43 -20.99
CA SER A 64 19.22 9.89 -21.10
C SER A 64 20.32 10.79 -20.55
N PHE A 65 21.25 10.27 -19.73
CA PHE A 65 22.23 11.11 -19.03
C PHE A 65 23.70 10.76 -19.34
N PRO A 66 24.57 11.77 -19.60
CA PRO A 66 26.02 11.60 -19.68
C PRO A 66 26.60 11.01 -18.39
N THR A 67 27.56 10.10 -18.52
CA THR A 67 28.22 9.36 -17.41
C THR A 67 28.67 10.24 -16.23
N PRO A 68 29.17 11.48 -16.40
CA PRO A 68 29.61 12.33 -15.29
C PRO A 68 28.48 12.85 -14.40
N LEU A 69 27.26 13.03 -14.93
CA LEU A 69 26.15 13.67 -14.21
C LEU A 69 25.03 12.69 -13.82
N ARG A 70 25.05 11.47 -14.36
CA ARG A 70 24.03 10.44 -14.12
C ARG A 70 23.82 10.16 -12.62
N GLY A 71 24.90 10.14 -11.83
CA GLY A 71 24.81 9.92 -10.38
C GLY A 71 24.03 11.01 -9.63
N LEU A 72 24.21 12.28 -10.00
CA LEU A 72 23.52 13.40 -9.38
C LEU A 72 22.01 13.38 -9.69
N TYR A 73 21.63 13.10 -10.94
CA TYR A 73 20.22 13.03 -11.35
C TYR A 73 19.49 11.84 -10.74
N ILE A 74 20.13 10.66 -10.67
CA ILE A 74 19.56 9.49 -9.98
C ILE A 74 19.43 9.78 -8.47
N GLY A 75 20.42 10.45 -7.87
CA GLY A 75 20.36 10.86 -6.47
C GLY A 75 19.22 11.83 -6.16
N PHE A 76 18.99 12.81 -7.04
CA PHE A 76 17.85 13.73 -6.93
C PHE A 76 16.51 13.01 -7.11
N ALA A 77 16.40 12.13 -8.10
CA ALA A 77 15.21 11.30 -8.31
C ALA A 77 14.91 10.43 -7.08
N ALA A 78 15.92 9.81 -6.48
CA ALA A 78 15.78 9.03 -5.26
C ALA A 78 15.39 9.89 -4.03
N ALA A 79 15.86 11.13 -3.96
CA ALA A 79 15.45 12.05 -2.90
C ALA A 79 13.97 12.43 -3.00
N VAL A 80 13.48 12.70 -4.23
CA VAL A 80 12.06 12.96 -4.49
C VAL A 80 11.20 11.74 -4.18
N ASP A 81 11.65 10.53 -4.57
CA ASP A 81 10.98 9.26 -4.25
C ASP A 81 10.81 9.08 -2.73
N LYS A 82 11.90 9.23 -1.97
CA LYS A 82 11.85 9.14 -0.51
C LYS A 82 10.99 10.23 0.12
N ALA A 83 11.07 11.47 -0.36
CA ALA A 83 10.25 12.56 0.16
C ALA A 83 8.75 12.29 -0.07
N GLY A 84 8.39 11.79 -1.26
CA GLY A 84 7.02 11.39 -1.56
C GLY A 84 6.51 10.28 -0.65
N ALA A 85 7.32 9.23 -0.42
CA ALA A 85 6.96 8.14 0.49
C ALA A 85 6.75 8.62 1.94
N VAL A 86 7.62 9.50 2.43
CA VAL A 86 7.49 10.08 3.78
C VAL A 86 6.24 10.96 3.89
N ILE A 87 5.99 11.84 2.91
CA ILE A 87 4.79 12.68 2.94
C ILE A 87 3.52 11.83 2.87
N GLY A 88 3.50 10.81 2.00
CA GLY A 88 2.38 9.89 1.89
C GLY A 88 2.08 9.19 3.22
N THR A 89 3.07 8.54 3.82
CA THR A 89 2.88 7.84 5.11
C THR A 89 2.40 8.76 6.23
N GLN A 90 2.94 9.98 6.32
CA GLN A 90 2.55 10.94 7.35
C GLN A 90 1.12 11.45 7.16
N VAL A 91 0.63 11.58 5.92
CA VAL A 91 -0.76 12.00 5.63
C VAL A 91 -1.74 10.84 5.77
N PHE A 92 -1.36 9.61 5.41
CA PHE A 92 -2.24 8.44 5.52
C PHE A 92 -2.42 7.94 6.95
N THR A 93 -1.41 8.08 7.82
CA THR A 93 -1.49 7.66 9.23
C THR A 93 -2.67 8.29 10.00
N PRO A 94 -2.89 9.62 9.98
CA PRO A 94 -4.03 10.22 10.66
C PRO A 94 -5.37 9.84 10.02
N ILE A 95 -5.41 9.64 8.69
CA ILE A 95 -6.62 9.21 7.98
C ILE A 95 -7.06 7.81 8.46
N GLN A 96 -6.11 6.87 8.55
CA GLN A 96 -6.38 5.52 9.05
C GLN A 96 -6.84 5.56 10.51
N LYS A 97 -6.15 6.35 11.35
CA LYS A 97 -6.52 6.51 12.76
C LYS A 97 -7.91 7.09 12.96
N SER A 98 -8.33 8.04 12.11
CA SER A 98 -9.70 8.58 12.15
C SER A 98 -10.75 7.57 11.72
N LEU A 99 -10.41 6.64 10.81
CA LEU A 99 -11.30 5.54 10.41
C LEU A 99 -11.41 4.47 11.50
N GLU A 100 -10.29 4.11 12.14
CA GLU A 100 -10.24 3.14 13.24
C GLU A 100 -10.99 3.65 14.50
N GLY A 101 -10.92 4.94 14.78
CA GLY A 101 -11.63 5.54 15.92
C GLY A 101 -13.16 5.45 15.81
N ASP A 102 -13.72 5.40 14.60
CA ASP A 102 -15.15 5.22 14.39
C ASP A 102 -15.57 3.79 14.75
N LEU A 103 -14.77 2.79 14.35
CA LEU A 103 -14.96 1.38 14.71
C LEU A 103 -14.83 1.11 16.21
N GLU A 104 -13.84 1.71 16.90
CA GLU A 104 -13.73 1.58 18.36
C GLU A 104 -14.98 2.15 19.07
N SER A 105 -15.58 3.22 18.52
CA SER A 105 -16.80 3.81 19.07
C SER A 105 -18.04 2.93 18.87
N GLU A 106 -18.11 2.20 17.75
CA GLU A 106 -19.17 1.23 17.47
C GLU A 106 -19.01 -0.03 18.32
N ASP A 107 -17.79 -0.55 18.48
CA ASP A 107 -17.49 -1.69 19.35
C ASP A 107 -17.84 -1.38 20.81
N ILE A 108 -17.60 -0.15 21.30
CA ILE A 108 -18.00 0.28 22.65
C ILE A 108 -19.54 0.34 22.79
N LYS A 109 -20.27 0.82 21.78
CA LYS A 109 -21.74 0.84 21.80
C LYS A 109 -22.32 -0.57 21.77
N PHE A 110 -21.74 -1.45 20.96
CA PHE A 110 -22.15 -2.85 20.87
C PHE A 110 -21.90 -3.60 22.18
N ARG A 111 -20.75 -3.35 22.83
CA ARG A 111 -20.43 -3.89 24.16
C ARG A 111 -21.43 -3.44 25.22
N ARG A 112 -21.71 -2.13 25.28
CA ARG A 112 -22.74 -1.60 26.21
C ARG A 112 -24.11 -2.24 25.95
N TYR A 113 -24.48 -2.44 24.68
CA TYR A 113 -25.71 -3.14 24.34
C TYR A 113 -25.73 -4.59 24.86
N LEU A 114 -24.61 -5.31 24.74
CA LEU A 114 -24.49 -6.67 25.25
C LEU A 114 -24.53 -6.72 26.78
N GLU A 115 -23.83 -5.81 27.46
CA GLU A 115 -23.83 -5.69 28.92
C GLU A 115 -25.21 -5.34 29.47
N ASP A 116 -25.93 -4.39 28.83
CA ASP A 116 -27.30 -4.02 29.19
C ASP A 116 -28.29 -5.18 29.01
N ASN A 117 -28.00 -6.12 28.10
CA ASN A 117 -28.76 -7.35 27.90
C ASN A 117 -28.23 -8.57 28.68
N GLY A 118 -27.25 -8.37 29.57
CA GLY A 118 -26.74 -9.39 30.49
C GLY A 118 -25.69 -10.35 29.92
N TYR A 119 -25.08 -10.03 28.77
CA TYR A 119 -23.97 -10.79 28.20
C TYR A 119 -22.62 -10.27 28.72
N ASP A 120 -21.72 -11.18 29.13
CA ASP A 120 -20.37 -10.87 29.60
C ASP A 120 -19.44 -10.54 28.41
N THR A 121 -18.91 -9.32 28.36
CA THR A 121 -18.07 -8.83 27.24
C THR A 121 -16.56 -8.79 27.57
N SER A 122 -16.15 -9.42 28.67
CA SER A 122 -14.77 -9.46 29.16
C SER A 122 -13.75 -10.00 28.14
N GLU A 123 -14.18 -10.85 27.21
CA GLU A 123 -13.33 -11.46 26.18
C GLU A 123 -13.25 -10.67 24.86
N LEU A 124 -14.10 -9.65 24.66
CA LEU A 124 -14.17 -8.90 23.39
C LEU A 124 -13.01 -7.90 23.20
N ASP A 125 -12.07 -7.80 24.13
CA ASP A 125 -11.00 -6.79 24.06
C ASP A 125 -9.87 -7.28 23.15
N GLY A 126 -9.95 -6.93 21.86
CA GLY A 126 -8.93 -7.25 20.86
C GLY A 126 -7.51 -6.77 21.21
N LYS A 127 -7.34 -5.93 22.24
CA LYS A 127 -6.04 -5.57 22.82
C LYS A 127 -5.34 -6.77 23.47
N SER A 128 -6.07 -7.77 23.97
CA SER A 128 -5.54 -9.03 24.48
C SER A 128 -4.67 -9.76 23.46
N LEU A 129 -5.11 -9.80 22.20
CA LEU A 129 -4.38 -10.49 21.12
C LEU A 129 -3.16 -9.68 20.65
N VAL A 130 -3.26 -8.35 20.55
CA VAL A 130 -2.12 -7.49 20.18
C VAL A 130 -1.06 -7.49 21.28
N GLU A 131 -1.48 -7.51 22.55
CA GLU A 131 -0.59 -7.56 23.70
C GLU A 131 0.04 -8.96 23.87
N GLN A 132 -0.69 -10.03 23.54
CA GLN A 132 -0.14 -11.38 23.44
C GLN A 132 0.85 -11.51 22.28
N VAL A 133 0.55 -10.98 21.10
CA VAL A 133 1.48 -10.99 19.95
C VAL A 133 2.72 -10.17 20.22
N LYS A 134 2.62 -9.01 20.90
CA LYS A 134 3.79 -8.23 21.34
C LYS A 134 4.65 -8.99 22.35
N LYS A 135 4.03 -9.67 23.33
CA LYS A 135 4.77 -10.51 24.31
C LYS A 135 5.45 -11.70 23.64
N THR A 136 4.77 -12.35 22.69
CA THR A 136 5.33 -13.49 21.93
C THR A 136 6.43 -13.05 20.95
N ALA A 137 6.27 -11.93 20.26
CA ALA A 137 7.27 -11.40 19.32
C ALA A 137 8.52 -10.85 20.03
N PHE A 138 8.38 -10.29 21.24
CA PHE A 138 9.52 -9.78 22.01
C PHE A 138 10.29 -10.89 22.77
N THR A 139 9.76 -12.12 22.86
CA THR A 139 10.43 -13.26 23.50
C THR A 139 11.34 -14.05 22.54
N LEU A 140 11.32 -13.72 21.24
CA LEU A 140 12.12 -14.40 20.21
C LEU A 140 13.30 -13.54 19.73
N GLU A 141 14.25 -13.26 20.61
CA GLU A 141 15.66 -13.11 20.20
C GLU A 141 16.59 -14.03 21.02
N PRO A 142 17.65 -14.56 20.40
CA PRO A 142 18.18 -15.89 20.68
C PRO A 142 19.14 -15.94 21.87
N LYS A 143 19.00 -17.02 22.65
CA LYS A 143 20.04 -17.53 23.53
C LYS A 143 21.18 -18.08 22.67
N SER A 144 22.24 -17.31 22.49
CA SER A 144 23.60 -17.82 22.24
C SER A 144 24.61 -16.96 22.98
#